data_AF-X2ATS1-F1
#
_entry.id   AF-X2ATS1-F1
#
_cell.length_a   1.000
_cell.length_b   1.000
_cell.length_c   1.000
_cell.angle_alpha   90.00
_cell.angle_beta   90.00
_cell.angle_gamma   90.00
#
_symmetry.space_group_name_H-M   'P 1'
#
loop_
_entity.id
_entity.type
_entity.pdbx_description
1 polymer ?
#
loop_
_entity_poly.entity_id
_entity_poly.type
_entity_poly.pdbx_seq_one_letter_code
_entity_poly.pdbx_strand_id
1 'polypeptide(L)'
;MAAKHAEDSSGEKFTLFFGIESPFSQFHPAKFTINGITYSCAEQYMMHQKAVEFKDSESAELILEAKEPRKMKAQGKKVANFDPVVWSKRSVEVVREGNIAKFSQNPHLLEKLFATKGTTLVEASPRDCLWGIGLGAKNPKAQDRRNWRGKNLLGNILTEVCCELLEKKGAAVIPEKEEESVVVKRLSASEAKTTEPAEKIQKMDTFFYFEGKDSPFSLFHPSEFTVDGVKYSCGEQYMMHQKALEFQDKATAKKIMCETEPIKMKKIGDKISRADKDRWISKCKDVVHKGNLAKFEQNKQLRKELFRTHGAQIANASQDPILGIGFGASNKKAKQRSTWTGMNILGDALTQVRDILMEGHLDEADELKTD
;
A
#
# COMPACT_ATOMS: atom_id res chain seq x y z
N MET A 1 3.66 27.28 9.26
CA MET A 1 4.32 26.66 10.44
C MET A 1 5.41 25.74 9.91
N ALA A 2 6.66 25.86 10.40
CA ALA A 2 7.76 25.01 9.95
C ALA A 2 7.46 23.54 10.26
N ALA A 3 7.77 22.66 9.31
CA ALA A 3 7.60 21.23 9.48
C ALA A 3 8.51 20.76 10.62
N LYS A 4 7.96 20.02 11.57
CA LYS A 4 8.70 19.63 12.78
C LYS A 4 9.31 18.26 12.54
N HIS A 5 10.64 18.18 12.61
CA HIS A 5 11.35 16.91 12.58
C HIS A 5 11.20 16.21 13.94
N ALA A 6 10.77 14.96 13.91
CA ALA A 6 10.69 14.07 15.07
C ALA A 6 11.42 12.76 14.74
N GLU A 7 11.80 12.00 15.76
CA GLU A 7 12.45 10.70 15.61
C GLU A 7 11.77 9.73 16.57
N ASP A 8 11.41 8.54 16.10
CA ASP A 8 10.85 7.50 16.96
C ASP A 8 11.93 6.59 17.55
N SER A 9 11.51 5.65 18.41
CA SER A 9 12.43 4.71 19.05
C SER A 9 13.11 3.72 18.09
N SER A 10 12.68 3.65 16.83
CA SER A 10 13.32 2.85 15.78
C SER A 10 14.35 3.65 14.96
N GLY A 11 14.47 4.96 15.23
CA GLY A 11 15.32 5.87 14.46
C GLY A 11 14.65 6.40 13.19
N GLU A 12 13.35 6.12 12.97
CA GLU A 12 12.62 6.69 11.84
C GLU A 12 12.38 8.17 12.09
N LYS A 13 12.76 9.01 11.11
CA LYS A 13 12.55 10.45 11.18
C LYS A 13 11.23 10.84 10.53
N PHE A 14 10.46 11.68 11.20
CA PHE A 14 9.18 12.18 10.74
C PHE A 14 9.22 13.67 10.45
N THR A 15 8.51 14.08 9.40
CA THR A 15 8.19 15.49 9.14
C THR A 15 6.68 15.67 9.34
N LEU A 16 6.29 16.15 10.51
CA LEU A 16 4.87 16.33 10.86
C LEU A 16 4.34 17.63 10.25
N PHE A 17 3.13 17.54 9.70
CA PHE A 17 2.42 18.69 9.15
C PHE A 17 0.91 18.61 9.39
N PHE A 18 0.28 19.77 9.50
CA PHE A 18 -1.17 19.89 9.59
C PHE A 18 -1.60 21.31 9.21
N GLY A 19 -2.79 21.44 8.63
CA GLY A 19 -3.43 22.72 8.35
C GLY A 19 -2.99 23.38 7.05
N ILE A 20 -3.77 24.40 6.65
CA ILE A 20 -3.67 25.08 5.35
C ILE A 20 -2.30 25.75 5.09
N GLU A 21 -1.62 26.18 6.16
CA GLU A 21 -0.30 26.80 6.09
C GLU A 21 0.83 25.83 5.72
N SER A 22 0.57 24.52 5.82
CA SER A 22 1.56 23.52 5.43
C SER A 22 1.58 23.37 3.91
N PRO A 23 2.74 23.46 3.24
CA PRO A 23 2.85 23.20 1.80
C PRO A 23 2.43 21.77 1.42
N PHE A 24 2.44 20.85 2.39
CA PHE A 24 2.11 19.44 2.22
C PHE A 24 0.61 19.16 2.35
N SER A 25 -0.18 20.10 2.89
CA SER A 25 -1.62 19.92 3.05
C SER A 25 -2.34 19.91 1.70
N GLN A 26 -3.39 19.09 1.58
CA GLN A 26 -4.31 19.14 0.44
C GLN A 26 -5.05 20.48 0.33
N PHE A 27 -5.20 21.18 1.47
CA PHE A 27 -5.90 22.47 1.55
C PHE A 27 -4.98 23.63 1.18
N HIS A 28 -3.67 23.42 1.10
CA HIS A 28 -2.71 24.48 0.79
C HIS A 28 -3.00 25.09 -0.58
N PRO A 29 -3.12 26.42 -0.69
CA PRO A 29 -3.28 27.08 -1.99
C PRO A 29 -2.08 26.80 -2.89
N ALA A 30 -2.32 26.10 -3.99
CA ALA A 30 -1.31 25.75 -4.98
C ALA A 30 -2.02 25.49 -6.30
N LYS A 31 -1.81 26.38 -7.28
CA LYS A 31 -2.43 26.23 -8.59
C LYS A 31 -1.68 25.18 -9.40
N PHE A 32 -2.41 24.27 -10.03
CA PHE A 32 -1.86 23.30 -10.98
C PHE A 32 -2.94 22.85 -11.95
N THR A 33 -2.52 22.36 -13.10
CA THR A 33 -3.40 21.97 -14.21
C THR A 33 -3.22 20.50 -14.55
N ILE A 34 -4.33 19.77 -14.68
CA ILE A 34 -4.37 18.38 -15.15
C ILE A 34 -5.46 18.29 -16.22
N ASN A 35 -5.13 17.73 -17.38
CA ASN A 35 -6.06 17.56 -18.51
C ASN A 35 -6.82 18.84 -18.89
N GLY A 36 -6.13 19.99 -18.89
CA GLY A 36 -6.70 21.29 -19.24
C GLY A 36 -7.53 21.97 -18.14
N ILE A 37 -7.80 21.31 -17.00
CA ILE A 37 -8.54 21.89 -15.88
C ILE A 37 -7.54 22.41 -14.84
N THR A 38 -7.69 23.67 -14.44
CA THR A 38 -6.84 24.30 -13.41
C THR A 38 -7.52 24.23 -12.06
N TYR A 39 -6.82 23.69 -11.06
CA TYR A 39 -7.27 23.58 -9.68
C TYR A 39 -6.54 24.59 -8.80
N SER A 40 -7.22 25.09 -7.76
CA SER A 40 -6.66 26.06 -6.81
C SER A 40 -5.91 25.42 -5.64
N CYS A 41 -6.20 24.16 -5.34
CA CYS A 41 -5.51 23.31 -4.37
C CYS A 41 -5.79 21.83 -4.67
N ALA A 42 -5.07 20.93 -4.00
CA ALA A 42 -5.20 19.49 -4.24
C ALA A 42 -6.52 18.90 -3.72
N GLU A 43 -7.14 19.51 -2.70
CA GLU A 43 -8.49 19.13 -2.25
C GLU A 43 -9.54 19.37 -3.35
N GLN A 44 -9.43 20.48 -4.10
CA GLN A 44 -10.35 20.76 -5.21
C GLN A 44 -10.27 19.66 -6.27
N TYR A 45 -9.05 19.28 -6.65
CA TYR A 45 -8.81 18.18 -7.59
C TYR A 45 -9.40 16.88 -7.07
N MET A 46 -9.09 16.50 -5.82
CA MET A 46 -9.56 15.25 -5.24
C MET A 46 -11.09 15.15 -5.23
N MET A 47 -11.78 16.21 -4.81
CA MET A 47 -13.24 16.22 -4.76
C MET A 47 -13.86 16.29 -6.16
N HIS A 48 -13.26 17.01 -7.10
CA HIS A 48 -13.73 17.06 -8.49
C HIS A 48 -13.64 15.66 -9.15
N GLN A 49 -12.49 14.99 -9.01
CA GLN A 49 -12.31 13.62 -9.52
C GLN A 49 -13.27 12.63 -8.84
N LYS A 50 -13.62 12.86 -7.57
CA LYS A 50 -14.65 12.07 -6.90
C LYS A 50 -16.01 12.23 -7.58
N ALA A 51 -16.42 13.45 -7.88
CA ALA A 51 -17.68 13.71 -8.58
C ALA A 51 -17.68 13.10 -9.99
N VAL A 52 -16.57 13.19 -10.71
CA VAL A 52 -16.38 12.55 -12.03
C VAL A 52 -16.51 11.02 -11.95
N GLU A 53 -15.85 10.38 -10.98
CA GLU A 53 -15.89 8.92 -10.78
C GLU A 53 -17.33 8.40 -10.60
N PHE A 54 -18.16 9.17 -9.89
CA PHE A 54 -19.55 8.81 -9.60
C PHE A 54 -20.57 9.47 -10.55
N LYS A 55 -20.10 10.04 -11.66
CA LYS A 55 -20.92 10.64 -12.72
C LYS A 55 -21.88 11.72 -12.21
N ASP A 56 -21.45 12.48 -11.20
CA ASP A 56 -22.19 13.60 -10.62
C ASP A 56 -21.65 14.93 -11.18
N SER A 57 -22.15 15.30 -12.36
CA SER A 57 -21.73 16.51 -13.08
C SER A 57 -22.06 17.79 -12.31
N GLU A 58 -23.20 17.83 -11.62
CA GLU A 58 -23.62 18.99 -10.83
C GLU A 58 -22.65 19.24 -9.68
N SER A 59 -22.29 18.20 -8.91
CA SER A 59 -21.26 18.34 -7.87
C SER A 59 -19.90 18.70 -8.46
N ALA A 60 -19.53 18.16 -9.61
CA ALA A 60 -18.26 18.48 -10.26
C ALA A 60 -18.15 19.98 -10.57
N GLU A 61 -19.19 20.58 -11.16
CA GLU A 61 -19.27 22.03 -11.44
C GLU A 61 -19.19 22.85 -10.16
N LEU A 62 -20.00 22.52 -9.15
CA LEU A 62 -20.00 23.22 -7.86
C LEU A 62 -18.65 23.16 -7.14
N ILE A 63 -17.91 22.05 -7.28
CA ILE A 63 -16.56 21.90 -6.72
C ILE A 63 -15.55 22.77 -7.46
N LEU A 64 -15.64 22.88 -8.80
CA LEU A 64 -14.76 23.75 -9.59
C LEU A 64 -15.01 25.23 -9.31
N GLU A 65 -16.25 25.63 -9.04
CA GLU A 65 -16.60 27.01 -8.69
C GLU A 65 -16.23 27.40 -7.26
N ALA A 66 -16.15 26.42 -6.35
CA ALA A 66 -15.83 26.67 -4.94
C ALA A 66 -14.42 27.28 -4.78
N LYS A 67 -14.31 28.36 -4.01
CA LYS A 67 -13.04 29.07 -3.75
C LYS A 67 -12.33 28.65 -2.46
N GLU A 68 -13.03 27.95 -1.57
CA GLU A 68 -12.52 27.57 -0.25
C GLU A 68 -12.41 26.04 -0.12
N PRO A 69 -11.25 25.49 0.29
CA PRO A 69 -11.06 24.04 0.47
C PRO A 69 -12.10 23.37 1.35
N ARG A 70 -12.58 24.08 2.39
CA ARG A 70 -13.65 23.57 3.26
C ARG A 70 -14.97 23.38 2.51
N LYS A 71 -15.31 24.29 1.58
CA LYS A 71 -16.51 24.19 0.74
C LYS A 71 -16.35 23.07 -0.29
N MET A 72 -15.19 22.94 -0.92
CA MET A 72 -14.88 21.83 -1.84
C MET A 72 -15.05 20.48 -1.14
N LYS A 73 -14.47 20.32 0.06
CA LYS A 73 -14.62 19.10 0.89
C LYS A 73 -16.07 18.86 1.30
N ALA A 74 -16.80 19.91 1.66
CA ALA A 74 -18.22 19.80 2.02
C ALA A 74 -19.06 19.34 0.84
N GLN A 75 -18.79 19.85 -0.37
CA GLN A 75 -19.48 19.42 -1.59
C GLN A 75 -19.10 18.00 -1.99
N GLY A 76 -17.82 17.62 -1.87
CA GLY A 76 -17.37 16.25 -2.12
C GLY A 76 -17.97 15.18 -1.19
N LYS A 77 -18.53 15.58 -0.03
CA LYS A 77 -19.34 14.68 0.82
C LYS A 77 -20.75 14.44 0.30
N LYS A 78 -21.26 15.31 -0.57
CA LYS A 78 -22.61 15.27 -1.13
C LYS A 78 -22.69 14.63 -2.52
N VAL A 79 -21.54 14.21 -3.07
CA VAL A 79 -21.46 13.55 -4.38
C VAL A 79 -22.46 12.39 -4.44
N ALA A 80 -23.36 12.46 -5.42
CA ALA A 80 -24.36 11.44 -5.70
C ALA A 80 -23.71 10.13 -6.16
N ASN A 81 -24.43 9.02 -5.99
CA ASN A 81 -23.98 7.67 -6.37
C ASN A 81 -22.65 7.24 -5.72
N PHE A 82 -22.25 7.88 -4.63
CA PHE A 82 -21.00 7.60 -3.95
C PHE A 82 -20.95 6.17 -3.43
N ASP A 83 -19.95 5.41 -3.90
CA ASP A 83 -19.61 4.10 -3.38
C ASP A 83 -18.24 4.17 -2.66
N PRO A 84 -18.18 3.96 -1.34
CA PRO A 84 -16.93 3.99 -0.59
C PRO A 84 -15.94 2.90 -1.00
N VAL A 85 -16.40 1.75 -1.50
CA VAL A 85 -15.55 0.66 -1.98
C VAL A 85 -14.89 1.04 -3.29
N VAL A 86 -15.63 1.62 -4.24
CA VAL A 86 -15.06 2.15 -5.49
C VAL A 86 -14.09 3.28 -5.19
N TRP A 87 -14.47 4.23 -4.32
CA TRP A 87 -13.64 5.38 -4.01
C TRP A 87 -12.37 5.01 -3.25
N SER A 88 -12.42 4.02 -2.35
CA SER A 88 -11.22 3.57 -1.63
C SER A 88 -10.13 3.02 -2.56
N LYS A 89 -10.51 2.40 -3.68
CA LYS A 89 -9.59 1.93 -4.72
C LYS A 89 -9.00 3.08 -5.53
N ARG A 90 -9.84 4.05 -5.91
CA ARG A 90 -9.46 5.15 -6.81
C ARG A 90 -8.76 6.33 -6.12
N SER A 91 -9.13 6.61 -4.87
CA SER A 91 -8.73 7.84 -4.17
C SER A 91 -7.22 7.98 -3.96
N VAL A 92 -6.50 6.89 -3.74
CA VAL A 92 -5.04 6.90 -3.58
C VAL A 92 -4.36 7.38 -4.87
N GLU A 93 -4.78 6.86 -6.02
CA GLU A 93 -4.25 7.25 -7.33
C GLU A 93 -4.56 8.72 -7.63
N VAL A 94 -5.80 9.16 -7.36
CA VAL A 94 -6.21 10.56 -7.53
C VAL A 94 -5.36 11.48 -6.65
N VAL A 95 -5.21 11.18 -5.35
CA VAL A 95 -4.41 12.02 -4.45
C VAL A 95 -2.94 12.04 -4.89
N ARG A 96 -2.40 10.91 -5.35
CA ARG A 96 -1.03 10.83 -5.86
C ARG A 96 -0.83 11.70 -7.10
N GLU A 97 -1.69 11.56 -8.10
CA GLU A 97 -1.65 12.35 -9.35
C GLU A 97 -1.76 13.86 -9.08
N GLY A 98 -2.71 14.25 -8.22
CA GLY A 98 -2.89 15.64 -7.82
C GLY A 98 -1.66 16.22 -7.13
N ASN A 99 -1.01 15.44 -6.25
CA ASN A 99 0.22 15.89 -5.60
C ASN A 99 1.41 15.93 -6.55
N ILE A 100 1.57 14.97 -7.49
CA ILE A 100 2.60 15.07 -8.53
C ILE A 100 2.44 16.37 -9.30
N ALA A 101 1.24 16.65 -9.83
CA ALA A 101 0.97 17.87 -10.58
C ALA A 101 1.21 19.13 -9.74
N LYS A 102 0.68 19.17 -8.51
CA LYS A 102 0.90 20.26 -7.55
C LYS A 102 2.39 20.57 -7.37
N PHE A 103 3.21 19.58 -7.03
CA PHE A 103 4.62 19.83 -6.71
C PHE A 103 5.46 20.06 -7.98
N SER A 104 5.26 19.28 -9.05
CA SER A 104 6.01 19.47 -10.30
C SER A 104 5.77 20.82 -10.97
N GLN A 105 4.57 21.40 -10.82
CA GLN A 105 4.22 22.69 -11.41
C GLN A 105 4.49 23.88 -10.48
N ASN A 106 4.88 23.65 -9.23
CA ASN A 106 5.18 24.71 -8.25
C ASN A 106 6.60 24.52 -7.67
N PRO A 107 7.65 25.06 -8.33
CA PRO A 107 9.05 24.82 -7.95
C PRO A 107 9.37 25.16 -6.48
N HIS A 108 8.82 26.26 -5.95
CA HIS A 108 9.01 26.67 -4.56
C HIS A 108 8.37 25.69 -3.54
N LEU A 109 7.31 24.96 -3.92
CA LEU A 109 6.75 23.89 -3.09
C LEU A 109 7.54 22.59 -3.26
N LEU A 110 8.03 22.32 -4.48
CA LEU A 110 8.88 21.17 -4.76
C LEU A 110 10.16 21.17 -3.93
N GLU A 111 10.80 22.33 -3.78
CA GLU A 111 11.96 22.50 -2.89
C GLU A 111 11.64 22.15 -1.44
N LYS A 112 10.48 22.60 -0.94
CA LYS A 112 10.01 22.25 0.41
C LYS A 112 9.74 20.75 0.55
N LEU A 113 9.23 20.10 -0.49
CA LEU A 113 9.04 18.65 -0.51
C LEU A 113 10.39 17.91 -0.50
N PHE A 114 11.36 18.34 -1.30
CA PHE A 114 12.69 17.72 -1.31
C PHE A 114 13.45 17.92 0.00
N ALA A 115 13.20 19.02 0.71
CA ALA A 115 13.77 19.24 2.04
C ALA A 115 13.33 18.19 3.08
N THR A 116 12.28 17.41 2.80
CA THR A 116 11.84 16.31 3.67
C THR A 116 12.49 14.97 3.33
N LYS A 117 13.44 14.93 2.38
CA LYS A 117 14.16 13.72 2.00
C LYS A 117 14.77 13.04 3.24
N GLY A 118 14.61 11.73 3.32
CA GLY A 118 15.08 10.94 4.46
C GLY A 118 14.18 11.02 5.70
N THR A 119 12.99 11.60 5.57
CA THR A 119 11.95 11.56 6.59
C THR A 119 10.64 11.06 5.99
N THR A 120 9.81 10.40 6.79
CA THR A 120 8.43 10.11 6.42
C THR A 120 7.57 11.33 6.71
N LEU A 121 6.80 11.80 5.72
CA LEU A 121 5.83 12.87 5.90
C LEU A 121 4.62 12.36 6.70
N VAL A 122 4.13 13.17 7.64
CA VAL A 122 3.07 12.76 8.57
C VAL A 122 1.96 13.81 8.64
N GLU A 123 0.77 13.48 8.13
CA GLU A 123 -0.43 14.32 8.24
C GLU A 123 -1.00 14.18 9.66
N ALA A 124 -0.59 15.11 10.53
CA ALA A 124 -0.92 15.17 11.94
C ALA A 124 -2.30 15.81 12.18
N SER A 125 -3.30 15.29 11.47
CA SER A 125 -4.71 15.64 11.64
C SER A 125 -5.26 14.97 12.92
N PRO A 126 -5.81 15.75 13.88
CA PRO A 126 -6.28 15.18 15.14
C PRO A 126 -7.49 14.23 15.03
N ARG A 127 -8.26 14.34 13.93
CA ARG A 127 -9.54 13.63 13.77
C ARG A 127 -9.60 12.75 12.53
N ASP A 128 -8.63 12.85 11.62
CA ASP A 128 -8.59 12.04 10.41
C ASP A 128 -7.69 10.82 10.65
N CYS A 129 -8.29 9.63 10.66
CA CYS A 129 -7.58 8.36 10.83
C CYS A 129 -7.33 7.62 9.51
N LEU A 130 -7.74 8.18 8.36
CA LEU A 130 -7.48 7.58 7.05
C LEU A 130 -6.30 8.28 6.37
N TRP A 131 -6.45 9.56 6.10
CA TRP A 131 -5.42 10.36 5.44
C TRP A 131 -4.35 10.84 6.42
N GLY A 132 -4.72 11.00 7.70
CA GLY A 132 -3.83 11.38 8.79
C GLY A 132 -3.64 10.29 9.85
N ILE A 133 -2.98 10.66 10.94
CA ILE A 133 -2.61 9.76 12.05
C ILE A 133 -3.58 9.79 13.23
N GLY A 134 -4.64 10.59 13.15
CA GLY A 134 -5.57 10.78 14.27
C GLY A 134 -4.93 11.44 15.50
N LEU A 135 -3.84 12.19 15.35
CA LEU A 135 -3.18 12.92 16.44
C LEU A 135 -2.68 14.27 15.91
N GLY A 136 -2.82 15.32 16.73
CA GLY A 136 -2.34 16.65 16.37
C GLY A 136 -0.81 16.75 16.43
N ALA A 137 -0.20 17.62 15.60
CA ALA A 137 1.26 17.79 15.53
C ALA A 137 1.94 18.18 16.85
N LYS A 138 1.18 18.79 17.79
CA LYS A 138 1.68 19.16 19.12
C LYS A 138 1.57 18.03 20.16
N ASN A 139 0.87 16.94 19.84
CA ASN A 139 0.76 15.80 20.73
C ASN A 139 2.10 15.04 20.74
N PRO A 140 2.76 14.84 21.89
CA PRO A 140 4.01 14.08 21.96
C PRO A 140 3.90 12.67 21.37
N LYS A 141 2.72 12.04 21.49
CA LYS A 141 2.45 10.71 20.92
C LYS A 141 2.49 10.70 19.38
N ALA A 142 2.34 11.84 18.71
CA ALA A 142 2.42 11.92 17.26
C ALA A 142 3.83 11.63 16.73
N GLN A 143 4.86 11.70 17.58
CA GLN A 143 6.25 11.45 17.20
C GLN A 143 6.61 9.96 17.14
N ASP A 144 5.70 9.07 17.52
CA ASP A 144 5.92 7.64 17.55
C ASP A 144 4.77 6.94 16.84
N ARG A 145 5.12 6.29 15.72
CA ARG A 145 4.20 5.59 14.82
C ARG A 145 3.30 4.59 15.56
N ARG A 146 3.78 3.98 16.64
CA ARG A 146 3.02 2.99 17.44
C ARG A 146 1.80 3.59 18.14
N ASN A 147 1.80 4.90 18.37
CA ASN A 147 0.68 5.58 19.00
C ASN A 147 -0.34 6.11 17.99
N TRP A 148 -0.04 6.04 16.70
CA TRP A 148 -0.93 6.56 15.66
C TRP A 148 -2.18 5.71 15.59
N ARG A 149 -3.32 6.39 15.46
CA ARG A 149 -4.64 5.75 15.33
C ARG A 149 -5.11 5.72 13.88
N GLY A 150 -4.30 6.25 12.97
CA GLY A 150 -4.65 6.44 11.58
C GLY A 150 -3.56 6.00 10.61
N LYS A 151 -3.96 5.81 9.35
CA LYS A 151 -3.14 5.16 8.31
C LYS A 151 -2.11 6.08 7.67
N ASN A 152 -2.19 7.41 7.89
CA ASN A 152 -1.30 8.40 7.30
C ASN A 152 -1.18 8.31 5.77
N LEU A 153 -2.27 7.97 5.05
CA LEU A 153 -2.19 7.73 3.61
C LEU A 153 -1.62 8.91 2.83
N LEU A 154 -1.97 10.15 3.22
CA LEU A 154 -1.44 11.34 2.56
C LEU A 154 0.07 11.47 2.77
N GLY A 155 0.54 11.27 3.99
CA GLY A 155 1.96 11.35 4.31
C GLY A 155 2.80 10.32 3.54
N ASN A 156 2.31 9.08 3.43
CA ASN A 156 2.96 8.03 2.66
C ASN A 156 3.02 8.40 1.16
N ILE A 157 1.89 8.82 0.58
CA ILE A 157 1.84 9.27 -0.83
C ILE A 157 2.82 10.41 -1.10
N LEU A 158 2.88 11.42 -0.22
CA LEU A 158 3.80 12.54 -0.38
C LEU A 158 5.27 12.12 -0.27
N THR A 159 5.56 11.14 0.59
CA THR A 159 6.91 10.57 0.71
C THR A 159 7.31 9.86 -0.58
N GLU A 160 6.42 9.04 -1.15
CA GLU A 160 6.64 8.38 -2.45
C GLU A 160 6.79 9.39 -3.60
N VAL A 161 5.92 10.41 -3.66
CA VAL A 161 5.99 11.48 -4.66
C VAL A 161 7.31 12.26 -4.55
N CYS A 162 7.80 12.51 -3.33
CA CYS A 162 9.11 13.12 -3.11
C CYS A 162 10.23 12.28 -3.70
N CYS A 163 10.26 10.96 -3.41
CA CYS A 163 11.24 10.04 -3.98
C CYS A 163 11.19 10.01 -5.51
N GLU A 164 10.00 9.86 -6.11
CA GLU A 164 9.84 9.81 -7.57
C GLU A 164 10.32 11.10 -8.24
N LEU A 165 9.95 12.26 -7.71
CA LEU A 165 10.34 13.54 -8.28
C LEU A 165 11.84 13.83 -8.08
N LEU A 166 12.46 13.33 -6.99
CA LEU A 166 13.90 13.39 -6.79
C LEU A 166 14.64 12.52 -7.80
N GLU A 167 14.18 11.30 -8.05
CA GLU A 167 14.75 10.39 -9.05
C GLU A 167 14.67 11.00 -10.45
N LYS A 168 13.51 11.55 -10.82
CA LYS A 168 13.34 12.26 -12.10
C LYS A 168 14.26 13.47 -12.23
N LYS A 169 14.44 14.24 -11.16
CA LYS A 169 15.39 15.37 -11.15
C LYS A 169 16.84 14.91 -11.26
N GLY A 170 17.20 13.80 -10.58
CA GLY A 170 18.53 13.20 -10.68
C GLY A 170 18.84 12.64 -12.06
N ALA A 171 17.88 11.94 -12.67
CA ALA A 171 17.98 11.41 -14.03
C ALA A 171 18.06 12.52 -15.10
N ALA A 172 17.42 13.67 -14.87
CA ALA A 172 17.51 14.83 -15.75
C ALA A 172 18.85 15.60 -15.64
N VAL A 173 19.68 15.32 -14.61
CA VAL A 173 20.93 16.03 -14.32
C VAL A 173 22.18 15.22 -14.75
N ILE A 174 22.03 14.00 -15.28
CA ILE A 174 23.17 13.25 -15.84
C ILE A 174 23.44 13.75 -17.27
N PRO A 175 24.58 14.41 -17.57
CA PRO A 175 25.00 14.64 -18.94
C PRO A 175 25.54 13.32 -19.53
N GLU A 176 25.26 13.07 -20.80
CA GLU A 176 25.90 11.99 -21.57
C GLU A 176 27.43 12.16 -21.61
N LYS A 177 28.15 11.01 -21.49
CA LYS A 177 29.61 10.74 -21.54
C LYS A 177 30.30 10.75 -20.17
N GLU A 178 31.12 9.77 -19.79
CA GLU A 178 32.02 8.88 -20.55
C GLU A 178 32.15 7.50 -19.85
N GLU A 179 32.24 6.43 -20.63
CA GLU A 179 32.58 5.08 -20.16
C GLU A 179 34.05 5.01 -19.75
N GLU A 180 34.34 4.61 -18.52
CA GLU A 180 35.63 3.99 -18.20
C GLU A 180 35.45 2.77 -17.29
N SER A 181 36.09 1.70 -17.73
CA SER A 181 36.02 0.33 -17.24
C SER A 181 36.65 0.15 -15.87
N VAL A 182 35.96 -0.53 -14.95
CA VAL A 182 36.60 -1.12 -13.77
C VAL A 182 36.28 -2.61 -13.68
N VAL A 183 37.34 -3.38 -13.90
CA VAL A 183 37.44 -4.83 -13.76
C VAL A 183 37.28 -5.22 -12.29
N VAL A 184 36.22 -5.97 -11.95
CA VAL A 184 36.09 -6.58 -10.61
C VAL A 184 36.45 -8.06 -10.70
N LYS A 185 37.59 -8.40 -10.07
CA LYS A 185 38.06 -9.78 -9.87
C LYS A 185 37.13 -10.53 -8.90
N ARG A 186 36.72 -11.73 -9.32
CA ARG A 186 36.12 -12.77 -8.47
C ARG A 186 37.12 -13.25 -7.43
N LEU A 187 36.70 -13.36 -6.18
CA LEU A 187 37.29 -14.26 -5.19
C LEU A 187 36.20 -15.10 -4.52
N SER A 188 36.59 -16.34 -4.27
CA SER A 188 35.82 -17.55 -3.99
C SER A 188 35.32 -17.69 -2.56
N ALA A 189 34.31 -18.55 -2.42
CA ALA A 189 33.75 -19.04 -1.16
C ALA A 189 34.70 -20.00 -0.41
N SER A 190 34.58 -20.01 0.93
CA SER A 190 34.83 -21.20 1.74
C SER A 190 33.97 -21.16 3.01
N GLU A 191 33.47 -22.34 3.37
CA GLU A 191 32.49 -22.64 4.41
C GLU A 191 33.05 -22.57 5.84
N ALA A 192 32.17 -22.39 6.81
CA ALA A 192 32.33 -22.96 8.16
C ALA A 192 30.95 -23.22 8.79
N LYS A 193 30.69 -24.51 9.07
CA LYS A 193 29.61 -25.04 9.91
C LYS A 193 29.96 -24.85 11.38
N THR A 194 28.95 -24.53 12.21
CA THR A 194 28.85 -25.03 13.60
C THR A 194 27.39 -25.03 14.06
N THR A 195 27.07 -26.00 14.91
CA THR A 195 25.77 -26.59 15.29
C THR A 195 25.17 -26.03 16.60
N GLU A 196 23.83 -25.87 16.63
CA GLU A 196 22.80 -26.01 17.70
C GLU A 196 22.92 -25.24 19.05
N PRO A 197 21.85 -25.01 19.88
CA PRO A 197 20.46 -25.52 19.84
C PRO A 197 19.31 -24.49 20.10
N ALA A 198 18.06 -24.99 19.94
CA ALA A 198 16.79 -24.64 20.61
C ALA A 198 16.34 -23.17 20.73
N GLU A 199 15.42 -22.83 19.80
CA GLU A 199 14.29 -21.90 19.88
C GLU A 199 14.11 -21.09 21.18
N LYS A 200 14.48 -19.81 21.09
CA LYS A 200 13.83 -18.72 21.83
C LYS A 200 13.31 -17.72 20.82
N ILE A 201 11.99 -17.52 20.80
CA ILE A 201 11.32 -16.50 19.99
C ILE A 201 11.83 -15.14 20.46
N GLN A 202 12.78 -14.58 19.72
CA GLN A 202 13.38 -13.29 20.00
C GLN A 202 12.58 -12.22 19.28
N LYS A 203 11.84 -11.43 20.06
CA LYS A 203 11.05 -10.27 19.61
C LYS A 203 12.00 -9.23 19.00
N MET A 204 12.18 -9.28 17.68
CA MET A 204 12.94 -8.28 16.91
C MET A 204 12.03 -7.67 15.83
N ASP A 205 11.78 -6.38 15.97
CA ASP A 205 11.21 -5.42 15.01
C ASP A 205 10.14 -5.93 14.01
N THR A 206 8.88 -5.77 14.45
CA THR A 206 7.64 -5.41 13.71
C THR A 206 7.26 -6.10 12.40
N PHE A 207 7.89 -7.19 11.99
CA PHE A 207 7.44 -8.02 10.86
C PHE A 207 7.10 -9.45 11.27
N PHE A 208 5.91 -9.90 10.88
CA PHE A 208 5.52 -11.31 10.93
C PHE A 208 5.83 -11.93 9.56
N TYR A 209 6.87 -12.74 9.50
CA TYR A 209 7.24 -13.43 8.26
C TYR A 209 6.46 -14.73 8.13
N PHE A 210 5.96 -15.01 6.93
CA PHE A 210 5.53 -16.34 6.57
C PHE A 210 6.20 -16.78 5.28
N GLU A 211 6.48 -18.07 5.20
CA GLU A 211 7.04 -18.73 4.02
C GLU A 211 6.40 -20.11 3.83
N GLY A 212 6.53 -20.66 2.63
CA GLY A 212 6.05 -21.99 2.31
C GLY A 212 4.56 -22.05 1.97
N LYS A 213 4.21 -23.07 1.20
CA LYS A 213 2.86 -23.29 0.68
C LYS A 213 1.84 -23.68 1.77
N ASP A 214 2.33 -24.28 2.86
CA ASP A 214 1.51 -24.85 3.92
C ASP A 214 1.09 -23.80 4.97
N SER A 215 1.72 -22.63 4.97
CA SER A 215 1.34 -21.50 5.84
C SER A 215 -0.12 -21.10 5.62
N PRO A 216 -0.92 -20.85 6.67
CA PRO A 216 -2.31 -20.39 6.52
C PRO A 216 -2.43 -19.06 5.75
N PHE A 217 -1.35 -18.29 5.67
CA PHE A 217 -1.25 -17.01 4.95
C PHE A 217 -0.92 -17.17 3.47
N SER A 218 -0.49 -18.35 3.06
CA SER A 218 -0.21 -18.67 1.67
C SER A 218 -1.50 -18.74 0.83
N LEU A 219 -1.41 -18.29 -0.42
CA LEU A 219 -2.47 -18.50 -1.41
C LEU A 219 -2.66 -19.99 -1.75
N PHE A 220 -1.63 -20.81 -1.53
CA PHE A 220 -1.65 -22.24 -1.82
C PHE A 220 -2.29 -23.06 -0.70
N HIS A 221 -2.50 -22.46 0.47
CA HIS A 221 -3.09 -23.16 1.61
C HIS A 221 -4.53 -23.58 1.29
N PRO A 222 -4.87 -24.87 1.41
CA PRO A 222 -6.23 -25.35 1.20
C PRO A 222 -7.21 -24.61 2.11
N SER A 223 -8.14 -23.87 1.51
CA SER A 223 -9.09 -23.03 2.23
C SER A 223 -10.28 -22.75 1.32
N GLU A 224 -11.42 -23.38 1.63
CA GLU A 224 -12.63 -23.13 0.85
C GLU A 224 -13.25 -21.78 1.23
N PHE A 225 -13.62 -20.99 0.24
CA PHE A 225 -14.38 -19.75 0.42
C PHE A 225 -15.14 -19.38 -0.85
N THR A 226 -16.14 -18.52 -0.71
CA THR A 226 -16.99 -18.07 -1.81
C THR A 226 -16.82 -16.58 -2.07
N VAL A 227 -16.70 -16.19 -3.34
CA VAL A 227 -16.68 -14.78 -3.77
C VAL A 227 -17.66 -14.61 -4.92
N ASP A 228 -18.60 -13.68 -4.79
CA ASP A 228 -19.64 -13.39 -5.79
C ASP A 228 -20.38 -14.64 -6.27
N GLY A 229 -20.69 -15.56 -5.34
CA GLY A 229 -21.39 -16.83 -5.62
C GLY A 229 -20.52 -17.94 -6.23
N VAL A 230 -19.22 -17.71 -6.47
CA VAL A 230 -18.29 -18.72 -6.97
C VAL A 230 -17.45 -19.28 -5.82
N LYS A 231 -17.44 -20.60 -5.66
CA LYS A 231 -16.64 -21.32 -4.66
C LYS A 231 -15.22 -21.57 -5.17
N TYR A 232 -14.23 -21.35 -4.32
CA TYR A 232 -12.82 -21.59 -4.58
C TYR A 232 -12.23 -22.51 -3.52
N SER A 233 -11.29 -23.38 -3.91
CA SER A 233 -10.62 -24.33 -3.02
C SER A 233 -9.41 -23.75 -2.27
N CYS A 234 -8.83 -22.67 -2.79
CA CYS A 234 -7.73 -21.94 -2.19
C CYS A 234 -7.58 -20.55 -2.82
N GLY A 235 -6.73 -19.71 -2.22
CA GLY A 235 -6.43 -18.36 -2.71
C GLY A 235 -5.81 -18.33 -4.10
N GLU A 236 -5.01 -19.34 -4.45
CA GLU A 236 -4.36 -19.43 -5.76
C GLU A 236 -5.37 -19.70 -6.88
N GLN A 237 -6.36 -20.57 -6.65
CA GLN A 237 -7.44 -20.84 -7.61
C GLN A 237 -8.22 -19.56 -7.88
N TYR A 238 -8.59 -18.83 -6.82
CA TYR A 238 -9.26 -17.55 -6.93
C TYR A 238 -8.42 -16.54 -7.73
N MET A 239 -7.15 -16.33 -7.35
CA MET A 239 -6.29 -15.34 -7.99
C MET A 239 -6.08 -15.65 -9.49
N MET A 240 -5.79 -16.89 -9.83
CA MET A 240 -5.60 -17.30 -11.23
C MET A 240 -6.91 -17.22 -12.02
N HIS A 241 -8.05 -17.56 -11.43
CA HIS A 241 -9.35 -17.43 -12.08
C HIS A 241 -9.67 -15.97 -12.38
N GLN A 242 -9.49 -15.06 -11.41
CA GLN A 242 -9.68 -13.61 -11.62
C GLN A 242 -8.71 -13.07 -12.68
N LYS A 243 -7.46 -13.54 -12.69
CA LYS A 243 -6.49 -13.21 -13.74
C LYS A 243 -6.97 -13.62 -15.12
N ALA A 244 -7.53 -14.82 -15.28
CA ALA A 244 -8.09 -15.25 -16.55
C ALA A 244 -9.28 -14.40 -17.00
N LEU A 245 -10.16 -14.02 -16.06
CA LEU A 245 -11.30 -13.15 -16.34
C LEU A 245 -10.87 -11.74 -16.77
N GLU A 246 -9.87 -11.15 -16.10
CA GLU A 246 -9.33 -9.82 -16.46
C GLU A 246 -8.82 -9.80 -17.91
N PHE A 247 -8.17 -10.88 -18.35
CA PHE A 247 -7.67 -11.02 -19.71
C PHE A 247 -8.69 -11.63 -20.68
N GLN A 248 -9.94 -11.81 -20.24
CA GLN A 248 -11.04 -12.38 -21.03
C GLN A 248 -10.76 -13.80 -21.56
N ASP A 249 -9.84 -14.54 -20.94
CA ASP A 249 -9.49 -15.92 -21.30
C ASP A 249 -10.40 -16.92 -20.59
N LYS A 250 -11.63 -17.06 -21.12
CA LYS A 250 -12.66 -17.97 -20.59
C LYS A 250 -12.23 -19.44 -20.59
N ALA A 251 -11.42 -19.85 -21.57
CA ALA A 251 -10.96 -21.23 -21.68
C ALA A 251 -9.99 -21.57 -20.54
N THR A 252 -9.06 -20.67 -20.25
CA THR A 252 -8.14 -20.81 -19.13
C THR A 252 -8.85 -20.67 -17.78
N ALA A 253 -9.83 -19.76 -17.66
CA ALA A 253 -10.67 -19.64 -16.48
C ALA A 253 -11.33 -20.98 -16.12
N LYS A 254 -11.96 -21.64 -17.11
CA LYS A 254 -12.57 -22.97 -16.92
C LYS A 254 -11.55 -24.03 -16.51
N LYS A 255 -10.36 -24.03 -17.12
CA LYS A 255 -9.28 -24.97 -16.76
C LYS A 255 -8.83 -24.81 -15.31
N ILE A 256 -8.68 -23.57 -14.83
CA ILE A 256 -8.30 -23.27 -13.44
C ILE A 256 -9.37 -23.75 -12.45
N MET A 257 -10.65 -23.57 -12.78
CA MET A 257 -11.75 -24.01 -11.91
C MET A 257 -11.88 -25.55 -11.83
N CYS A 258 -11.38 -26.29 -12.83
CA CYS A 258 -11.34 -27.75 -12.82
C CYS A 258 -10.04 -28.34 -12.24
N GLU A 259 -9.00 -27.53 -12.02
CA GLU A 259 -7.73 -27.98 -11.45
C GLU A 259 -7.84 -28.06 -9.92
N THR A 260 -7.13 -29.01 -9.31
CA THR A 260 -7.13 -29.24 -7.85
C THR A 260 -5.79 -28.93 -7.20
N GLU A 261 -4.70 -28.90 -7.96
CA GLU A 261 -3.37 -28.59 -7.43
C GLU A 261 -2.99 -27.11 -7.63
N PRO A 262 -2.72 -26.34 -6.54
CA PRO A 262 -2.36 -24.92 -6.64
C PRO A 262 -1.16 -24.61 -7.54
N ILE A 263 -0.13 -25.48 -7.51
CA ILE A 263 1.06 -25.34 -8.37
C ILE A 263 0.67 -25.39 -9.86
N LYS A 264 -0.27 -26.27 -10.23
CA LYS A 264 -0.75 -26.39 -11.60
C LYS A 264 -1.61 -25.18 -11.99
N MET A 265 -2.48 -24.71 -11.10
CA MET A 265 -3.26 -23.46 -11.29
C MET A 265 -2.34 -22.28 -11.59
N LYS A 266 -1.28 -22.11 -10.78
CA LYS A 266 -0.28 -21.04 -10.98
C LYS A 266 0.40 -21.16 -12.34
N LYS A 267 0.88 -22.35 -12.71
CA LYS A 267 1.50 -22.59 -14.02
C LYS A 267 0.57 -22.29 -15.20
N ILE A 268 -0.73 -22.53 -15.04
CA ILE A 268 -1.75 -22.20 -16.03
C ILE A 268 -1.90 -20.67 -16.12
N GLY A 269 -2.12 -19.98 -15.00
CA GLY A 269 -2.36 -18.53 -15.00
C GLY A 269 -1.12 -17.65 -15.25
N ASP A 270 0.09 -18.15 -15.01
CA ASP A 270 1.35 -17.48 -15.37
C ASP A 270 1.53 -17.32 -16.88
N LYS A 271 0.80 -18.08 -17.70
CA LYS A 271 0.82 -17.95 -19.17
C LYS A 271 -0.02 -16.77 -19.67
N ILE A 272 -1.01 -16.32 -18.89
CA ILE A 272 -2.01 -15.31 -19.31
C ILE A 272 -1.39 -13.92 -19.41
N SER A 273 -0.63 -13.49 -18.40
CA SER A 273 -0.09 -12.12 -18.31
C SER A 273 1.30 -11.96 -18.94
N ARG A 274 1.74 -12.90 -19.78
CA ARG A 274 3.07 -12.77 -20.42
C ARG A 274 3.12 -11.59 -21.41
N ALA A 275 1.99 -11.27 -22.03
CA ALA A 275 1.88 -10.19 -23.01
C ALA A 275 1.70 -8.80 -22.36
N ASP A 276 1.18 -8.72 -21.14
CA ASP A 276 0.88 -7.46 -20.46
C ASP A 276 0.91 -7.65 -18.93
N LYS A 277 2.11 -7.52 -18.36
CA LYS A 277 2.32 -7.68 -16.91
C LYS A 277 1.80 -6.49 -16.11
N ASP A 278 1.92 -5.28 -16.66
CA ASP A 278 1.57 -4.04 -15.96
C ASP A 278 0.07 -3.96 -15.72
N ARG A 279 -0.74 -4.38 -16.70
CA ARG A 279 -2.18 -4.53 -16.52
C ARG A 279 -2.51 -5.48 -15.37
N TRP A 280 -1.86 -6.63 -15.29
CA TRP A 280 -2.08 -7.55 -14.16
C TRP A 280 -1.65 -6.94 -12.83
N ILE A 281 -0.48 -6.31 -12.77
CA ILE A 281 0.05 -5.68 -11.54
C ILE A 281 -0.95 -4.64 -11.02
N SER A 282 -1.54 -3.82 -11.90
CA SER A 282 -2.54 -2.79 -11.52
C SER A 282 -3.79 -3.37 -10.84
N LYS A 283 -4.15 -4.63 -11.13
CA LYS A 283 -5.32 -5.32 -10.55
C LYS A 283 -4.97 -6.27 -9.42
N CYS A 284 -3.72 -6.75 -9.37
CA CYS A 284 -3.28 -7.82 -8.49
C CYS A 284 -3.55 -7.49 -7.01
N LYS A 285 -3.29 -6.24 -6.59
CA LYS A 285 -3.54 -5.80 -5.21
C LYS A 285 -5.00 -5.98 -4.78
N ASP A 286 -5.94 -5.54 -5.61
CA ASP A 286 -7.38 -5.64 -5.33
C ASP A 286 -7.86 -7.08 -5.29
N VAL A 287 -7.40 -7.90 -6.25
CA VAL A 287 -7.72 -9.33 -6.30
C VAL A 287 -7.21 -10.01 -5.03
N VAL A 288 -5.93 -9.85 -4.70
CA VAL A 288 -5.32 -10.49 -3.52
C VAL A 288 -6.02 -10.06 -2.24
N HIS A 289 -6.37 -8.77 -2.10
CA HIS A 289 -7.13 -8.28 -0.96
C HIS A 289 -8.53 -8.91 -0.89
N LYS A 290 -9.33 -8.87 -1.97
CA LYS A 290 -10.71 -9.40 -1.99
C LYS A 290 -10.75 -10.90 -1.68
N GLY A 291 -9.84 -11.68 -2.27
CA GLY A 291 -9.73 -13.11 -2.04
C GLY A 291 -9.37 -13.43 -0.59
N ASN A 292 -8.37 -12.75 -0.02
CA ASN A 292 -7.99 -12.98 1.36
C ASN A 292 -9.06 -12.52 2.35
N LEU A 293 -9.73 -11.39 2.10
CA LEU A 293 -10.84 -10.95 2.95
C LEU A 293 -11.93 -12.04 3.02
N ALA A 294 -12.36 -12.56 1.88
CA ALA A 294 -13.35 -13.63 1.84
C ALA A 294 -12.87 -14.92 2.51
N LYS A 295 -11.62 -15.31 2.26
CA LYS A 295 -10.99 -16.49 2.88
C LYS A 295 -11.02 -16.39 4.41
N PHE A 296 -10.50 -15.31 4.98
CA PHE A 296 -10.39 -15.17 6.44
C PHE A 296 -11.73 -14.81 7.11
N GLU A 297 -12.64 -14.14 6.42
CA GLU A 297 -14.00 -13.91 6.93
C GLU A 297 -14.79 -15.22 7.06
N GLN A 298 -14.66 -16.13 6.09
CA GLN A 298 -15.43 -17.38 6.05
C GLN A 298 -14.77 -18.52 6.83
N ASN A 299 -13.48 -18.40 7.20
CA ASN A 299 -12.73 -19.46 7.90
C ASN A 299 -12.28 -18.99 9.29
N LYS A 300 -13.09 -19.26 10.31
CA LYS A 300 -12.85 -18.82 11.70
C LYS A 300 -11.47 -19.24 12.25
N GLN A 301 -11.04 -20.49 12.02
CA GLN A 301 -9.74 -20.94 12.53
C GLN A 301 -8.58 -20.17 11.89
N LEU A 302 -8.62 -19.97 10.57
CA LEU A 302 -7.62 -19.18 9.86
C LEU A 302 -7.64 -17.72 10.29
N ARG A 303 -8.83 -17.16 10.57
CA ARG A 303 -8.98 -15.81 11.11
C ARG A 303 -8.28 -15.65 12.45
N LYS A 304 -8.42 -16.63 13.36
CA LYS A 304 -7.68 -16.64 14.63
C LYS A 304 -6.16 -16.64 14.40
N GLU A 305 -5.64 -17.44 13.47
CA GLU A 305 -4.22 -17.38 13.10
C GLU A 305 -3.81 -15.99 12.59
N LEU A 306 -4.65 -15.35 11.78
CA LEU A 306 -4.40 -14.00 11.27
C LEU A 306 -4.37 -12.95 12.38
N PHE A 307 -5.27 -13.04 13.35
CA PHE A 307 -5.31 -12.12 14.49
C PHE A 307 -4.07 -12.25 15.39
N ARG A 308 -3.47 -13.44 15.50
CA ARG A 308 -2.20 -13.62 16.24
C ARG A 308 -1.02 -12.83 15.66
N THR A 309 -1.12 -12.40 14.41
CA THR A 309 -0.11 -11.53 13.80
C THR A 309 -0.27 -10.05 14.19
N HIS A 310 -1.28 -9.70 14.99
CA HIS A 310 -1.58 -8.34 15.41
C HIS A 310 -0.36 -7.65 16.05
N GLY A 311 -0.19 -6.37 15.76
CA GLY A 311 0.98 -5.60 16.20
C GLY A 311 2.22 -5.77 15.32
N ALA A 312 2.18 -6.60 14.27
CA ALA A 312 3.23 -6.72 13.27
C ALA A 312 2.71 -6.45 11.84
N GLN A 313 3.58 -5.99 10.95
CA GLN A 313 3.33 -5.98 9.51
C GLN A 313 3.61 -7.37 8.94
N ILE A 314 2.73 -7.91 8.10
CA ILE A 314 2.92 -9.25 7.55
C ILE A 314 3.83 -9.17 6.31
N ALA A 315 4.83 -10.04 6.26
CA ALA A 315 5.82 -10.13 5.19
C ALA A 315 5.79 -11.52 4.54
N ASN A 316 5.49 -11.59 3.24
CA ASN A 316 5.59 -12.82 2.47
C ASN A 316 7.06 -13.06 2.08
N ALA A 317 7.74 -13.93 2.83
CA ALA A 317 9.14 -14.23 2.63
C ALA A 317 9.35 -15.21 1.47
N SER A 318 9.19 -14.70 0.25
CA SER A 318 9.42 -15.44 -0.99
C SER A 318 10.16 -14.58 -2.02
N GLN A 319 10.70 -15.26 -3.03
CA GLN A 319 11.40 -14.61 -4.16
C GLN A 319 10.43 -14.03 -5.21
N ASP A 320 9.11 -14.11 -5.00
CA ASP A 320 8.14 -13.55 -5.93
C ASP A 320 8.23 -12.01 -5.89
N PRO A 321 8.52 -11.34 -7.03
CA PRO A 321 8.75 -9.89 -7.05
C PRO A 321 7.46 -9.07 -6.85
N ILE A 322 6.29 -9.67 -7.01
CA ILE A 322 4.98 -9.00 -6.87
C ILE A 322 4.38 -9.32 -5.50
N LEU A 323 4.26 -10.61 -5.19
CA LEU A 323 3.57 -11.05 -3.98
C LEU A 323 4.46 -11.11 -2.75
N GLY A 324 5.77 -11.28 -2.95
CA GLY A 324 6.77 -11.46 -1.89
C GLY A 324 7.66 -10.26 -1.68
N ILE A 325 8.56 -10.38 -0.70
CA ILE A 325 9.57 -9.35 -0.37
C ILE A 325 10.85 -9.48 -1.21
N GLY A 326 10.99 -10.55 -2.00
CA GLY A 326 12.18 -10.85 -2.81
C GLY A 326 13.24 -11.70 -2.08
N PHE A 327 12.98 -12.10 -0.84
CA PHE A 327 13.91 -12.86 0.00
C PHE A 327 13.16 -13.90 0.85
N GLY A 328 13.85 -14.99 1.20
CA GLY A 328 13.39 -15.91 2.26
C GLY A 328 13.59 -15.31 3.65
N ALA A 329 12.90 -15.85 4.67
CA ALA A 329 12.78 -15.19 5.98
C ALA A 329 14.14 -15.09 6.71
N SER A 330 15.03 -16.05 6.47
CA SER A 330 16.38 -16.09 7.06
C SER A 330 17.36 -15.08 6.45
N ASN A 331 17.02 -14.43 5.33
CA ASN A 331 17.90 -13.48 4.69
C ASN A 331 18.03 -12.20 5.54
N LYS A 332 19.27 -11.72 5.77
CA LYS A 332 19.49 -10.48 6.53
C LYS A 332 18.79 -9.27 5.88
N LYS A 333 18.67 -9.23 4.55
CA LYS A 333 17.93 -8.19 3.80
C LYS A 333 16.40 -8.30 3.93
N ALA A 334 15.87 -9.41 4.45
CA ALA A 334 14.45 -9.50 4.75
C ALA A 334 14.07 -8.60 5.94
N LYS A 335 15.01 -8.32 6.85
CA LYS A 335 14.74 -7.60 8.11
C LYS A 335 14.46 -6.10 7.96
N GLN A 336 14.78 -5.51 6.80
CA GLN A 336 14.61 -4.09 6.54
C GLN A 336 13.73 -3.89 5.31
N ARG A 337 12.59 -3.21 5.46
CA ARG A 337 11.64 -2.97 4.36
C ARG A 337 12.29 -2.20 3.21
N SER A 338 13.22 -1.29 3.50
CA SER A 338 13.98 -0.53 2.49
C SER A 338 14.88 -1.40 1.61
N THR A 339 15.24 -2.61 2.05
CA THR A 339 16.08 -3.51 1.28
C THR A 339 15.30 -4.53 0.46
N TRP A 340 13.96 -4.56 0.59
CA TRP A 340 13.09 -5.46 -0.17
C TRP A 340 13.12 -5.10 -1.65
N THR A 341 13.24 -6.12 -2.49
CA THR A 341 13.20 -5.98 -3.95
C THR A 341 11.83 -6.36 -4.52
N GLY A 342 10.99 -7.03 -3.74
CA GLY A 342 9.61 -7.36 -4.08
C GLY A 342 8.59 -6.43 -3.43
N MET A 343 7.40 -6.34 -4.02
CA MET A 343 6.35 -5.39 -3.62
C MET A 343 5.58 -5.80 -2.35
N ASN A 344 5.71 -7.04 -1.88
CA ASN A 344 4.97 -7.59 -0.73
C ASN A 344 3.44 -7.43 -0.79
N ILE A 345 2.83 -7.50 -1.98
CA ILE A 345 1.38 -7.26 -2.13
C ILE A 345 0.55 -8.20 -1.25
N LEU A 346 0.97 -9.46 -1.10
CA LEU A 346 0.26 -10.43 -0.27
C LEU A 346 0.34 -10.09 1.22
N GLY A 347 1.52 -9.76 1.73
CA GLY A 347 1.70 -9.38 3.13
C GLY A 347 0.94 -8.10 3.51
N ASP A 348 1.00 -7.08 2.65
CA ASP A 348 0.28 -5.83 2.85
C ASP A 348 -1.25 -6.04 2.78
N ALA A 349 -1.74 -6.93 1.91
CA ALA A 349 -3.16 -7.28 1.85
C ALA A 349 -3.63 -8.04 3.09
N LEU A 350 -2.87 -9.03 3.57
CA LEU A 350 -3.18 -9.77 4.79
C LEU A 350 -3.21 -8.87 6.02
N THR A 351 -2.30 -7.89 6.09
CA THR A 351 -2.27 -6.90 7.17
C THR A 351 -3.56 -6.07 7.18
N GLN A 352 -3.98 -5.57 6.02
CA GLN A 352 -5.24 -4.82 5.90
C GLN A 352 -6.48 -5.67 6.23
N VAL A 353 -6.53 -6.91 5.73
CA VAL A 353 -7.62 -7.84 6.00
C VAL A 353 -7.72 -8.13 7.50
N ARG A 354 -6.59 -8.38 8.16
CA ARG A 354 -6.56 -8.57 9.62
C ARG A 354 -7.22 -7.41 10.33
N ASP A 355 -6.77 -6.19 10.04
CA ASP A 355 -7.21 -5.00 10.75
C ASP A 355 -8.72 -4.76 10.55
N ILE A 356 -9.23 -4.94 9.32
CA ILE A 356 -10.67 -4.88 9.01
C ILE A 356 -11.46 -5.92 9.82
N LEU A 357 -10.97 -7.16 9.84
CA LEU A 357 -11.67 -8.25 10.51
C LEU A 357 -11.61 -8.14 12.03
N MET A 358 -10.53 -7.61 12.61
CA MET A 358 -10.46 -7.37 14.05
C MET A 358 -11.48 -6.31 14.50
N GLU A 359 -11.73 -5.28 13.69
CA GLU A 359 -12.78 -4.29 13.97
C GLU A 359 -14.19 -4.91 13.91
N GLY A 360 -14.41 -5.87 13.00
CA GLY A 360 -15.70 -6.56 12.84
C GLY A 360 -15.94 -7.71 13.83
N HIS A 361 -14.90 -8.26 14.46
CA HIS A 361 -14.94 -9.45 15.31
C HIS A 361 -14.24 -9.20 16.66
N LEU A 362 -14.64 -8.15 17.38
CA LEU A 362 -14.00 -7.71 18.63
C LEU A 362 -13.94 -8.80 19.71
N ASP A 363 -15.02 -9.57 19.88
CA ASP A 363 -15.07 -10.66 20.88
C ASP A 363 -14.01 -11.73 20.60
N GLU A 364 -13.83 -12.13 19.34
CA GLU A 364 -12.79 -13.10 18.94
C GLU A 364 -11.37 -12.52 19.06
N ALA A 365 -11.22 -11.20 18.89
CA ALA A 365 -9.95 -10.51 19.06
C ALA A 365 -9.56 -10.35 20.55
N ASP A 366 -10.53 -10.22 21.44
CA ASP A 366 -10.31 -10.12 22.88
C ASP A 366 -10.02 -11.48 23.53
N GLU A 367 -10.62 -12.58 23.04
CA GLU A 367 -10.26 -13.96 23.44
C GLU A 367 -8.76 -14.26 23.27
N LEU A 368 -8.09 -13.62 22.30
CA LEU A 368 -6.67 -13.83 22.03
C LEU A 368 -5.73 -13.01 22.94
N LYS A 369 -6.27 -12.12 23.79
CA LYS A 369 -5.49 -11.36 24.78
C LYS A 369 -5.39 -12.08 26.14
N THR A 370 -6.20 -13.12 26.33
CA THR A 370 -6.32 -13.87 27.59
C THR A 370 -5.49 -15.15 27.63
N ASP A 371 -4.90 -15.55 26.49
CA ASP A 371 -3.92 -16.63 26.35
C ASP A 371 -2.51 -16.04 26.17
#